data_AF-A0A522P6T8-F1
#
_entry.id   AF-A0A522P6T8-F1
#
_cell.length_a   1.000
_cell.length_b   1.000
_cell.length_c   1.000
_cell.angle_alpha   90.00
_cell.angle_beta   90.00
_cell.angle_gamma   90.00
#
_symmetry.space_group_name_H-M   'P 1'
#
loop_
_entity.id
_entity.type
_entity.pdbx_description
1 polymer ?
#
loop_
_entity_poly.entity_id
_entity_poly.type
_entity_poly.pdbx_seq_one_letter_code
_entity_poly.pdbx_strand_id
1 'polypeptide(L)'
;MRTRPLSRRCNVARGTLARSGRVTAVRWATRGRGAPFGVKAPRRAKPQVRALSLADVSELLENIGASERGNAVLFSLATGMRRGEIAGLRKQSIDMARGVVVVCESRYEVVNERGQKKTKSERVREVALSTLARETLDREVKRQGLWKEKAGDLWVAGGHVFTDERG
;
A
#
# COMPACT_ATOMS: atom_id res chain seq x y z
N MET A 1 -29.19 5.25 24.61
CA MET A 1 -28.00 4.70 23.92
C MET A 1 -27.11 5.86 23.48
N ARG A 2 -25.88 5.98 24.01
CA ARG A 2 -24.95 7.08 23.71
C ARG A 2 -24.31 6.88 22.34
N THR A 3 -24.66 7.70 21.35
CA THR A 3 -23.95 7.75 20.07
C THR A 3 -22.56 8.34 20.28
N ARG A 4 -21.51 7.54 20.08
CA ARG A 4 -20.13 8.04 20.02
C ARG A 4 -20.02 9.04 18.85
N PRO A 5 -19.51 10.27 19.05
CA PRO A 5 -19.33 11.19 17.94
C PRO A 5 -18.31 10.62 16.95
N LEU A 6 -18.64 10.70 15.65
CA LEU A 6 -17.74 10.28 14.58
C LEU A 6 -16.43 11.06 14.65
N SER A 7 -15.29 10.35 14.52
CA SER A 7 -13.99 11.01 14.51
C SER A 7 -13.90 12.06 13.40
N ARG A 8 -13.11 13.12 13.60
CA ARG A 8 -12.89 14.20 12.62
C ARG A 8 -12.44 13.71 11.22
N ARG A 9 -12.02 12.44 11.09
CA ARG A 9 -11.73 11.76 9.81
C ARG A 9 -12.99 11.53 8.95
N CYS A 10 -14.17 11.32 9.55
CA CYS A 10 -15.39 10.91 8.83
C CYS A 10 -16.15 12.10 8.21
N ASN A 11 -16.15 13.27 8.87
CA ASN A 11 -16.88 14.45 8.38
C ASN A 11 -16.26 15.09 7.11
N VAL A 12 -14.95 14.91 6.89
CA VAL A 12 -14.26 15.48 5.72
C VAL A 12 -14.55 14.66 4.44
N ALA A 13 -14.70 13.34 4.55
CA ALA A 13 -14.97 12.47 3.39
C ALA A 13 -16.29 12.84 2.69
N ARG A 14 -17.33 13.23 3.43
CA ARG A 14 -18.61 13.67 2.84
C ARG A 14 -18.49 14.97 2.01
N GLY A 15 -17.58 15.88 2.37
CA GLY A 15 -17.41 17.15 1.65
C GLY A 15 -16.49 17.09 0.42
N THR A 16 -15.83 15.95 0.17
CA THR A 16 -14.74 15.85 -0.83
C THR A 16 -15.06 14.93 -2.01
N LEU A 17 -16.30 14.46 -2.14
CA LEU A 17 -16.74 13.67 -3.31
C LEU A 17 -17.16 14.52 -4.52
N ALA A 18 -17.11 15.85 -4.41
CA ALA A 18 -17.55 16.78 -5.47
C ALA A 18 -16.40 17.54 -6.18
N ARG A 19 -15.19 16.96 -6.30
CA ARG A 19 -14.03 17.73 -6.79
C ARG A 19 -13.10 17.09 -7.82
N SER A 20 -13.51 16.03 -8.50
CA SER A 20 -12.80 15.56 -9.71
C SER A 20 -13.74 15.36 -10.88
N GLY A 21 -14.15 16.47 -11.47
CA GLY A 21 -14.78 16.55 -12.78
C GLY A 21 -14.69 17.99 -13.24
N ARG A 22 -14.16 18.23 -14.43
CA ARG A 22 -14.25 19.53 -15.12
C ARG A 22 -15.67 20.07 -14.97
N VAL A 23 -15.79 21.36 -14.72
CA VAL A 23 -17.01 22.18 -14.72
C VAL A 23 -18.15 21.50 -15.50
N THR A 24 -19.00 20.78 -14.79
CA THR A 24 -20.34 20.40 -15.23
C THR A 24 -21.19 20.45 -13.98
N ALA A 25 -21.87 21.59 -13.82
CA ALA A 25 -22.84 21.81 -12.78
C ALA A 25 -24.02 20.86 -12.99
N VAL A 26 -23.94 19.65 -12.45
CA VAL A 26 -25.11 18.79 -12.34
C VAL A 26 -25.91 19.29 -11.13
N ARG A 27 -26.98 19.98 -11.47
CA ARG A 27 -28.02 20.50 -10.59
C ARG A 27 -28.76 19.30 -9.98
N TRP A 28 -28.32 18.82 -8.82
CA TRP A 28 -29.10 17.87 -8.03
C TRP A 28 -30.19 18.63 -7.29
N ALA A 29 -31.35 18.76 -7.93
CA ALA A 29 -32.58 19.20 -7.29
C ALA A 29 -33.22 18.00 -6.57
N THR A 30 -32.93 17.84 -5.28
CA THR A 30 -33.80 17.09 -4.38
C THR A 30 -34.16 17.97 -3.20
N ARG A 31 -35.44 18.34 -3.15
CA ARG A 31 -36.11 19.13 -2.12
C ARG A 31 -35.78 18.61 -0.73
N GLY A 32 -35.32 19.48 0.16
CA GLY A 32 -35.12 19.16 1.57
C GLY A 32 -34.20 20.15 2.25
N ARG A 33 -34.79 21.22 2.78
CA ARG A 33 -34.23 22.33 3.58
C ARG A 33 -32.82 22.12 4.18
N GLY A 34 -31.88 22.98 3.76
CA GLY A 34 -30.82 23.51 4.64
C GLY A 34 -29.45 22.81 4.60
N ALA A 35 -28.70 22.93 3.51
CA ALA A 35 -27.23 22.82 3.56
C ALA A 35 -26.63 24.12 3.00
N PRO A 36 -25.71 24.80 3.71
CA PRO A 36 -25.07 25.99 3.16
C PRO A 36 -24.21 25.57 1.96
N PHE A 37 -24.70 25.86 0.77
CA PHE A 37 -23.95 25.76 -0.47
C PHE A 37 -22.73 26.67 -0.39
N GLY A 38 -21.54 26.15 -0.68
CA GLY A 38 -20.32 26.97 -0.82
C GLY A 38 -19.38 27.04 0.38
N VAL A 39 -19.56 26.23 1.44
CA VAL A 39 -18.58 26.21 2.54
C VAL A 39 -17.28 25.53 2.09
N LYS A 40 -16.18 26.30 2.12
CA LYS A 40 -14.83 25.76 1.93
C LYS A 40 -14.58 24.72 3.02
N ALA A 41 -14.43 23.46 2.63
CA ALA A 41 -14.12 22.39 3.56
C ALA A 41 -12.98 22.83 4.51
N PRO A 42 -13.13 22.65 5.83
CA PRO A 42 -12.15 23.14 6.80
C PRO A 42 -10.77 22.61 6.43
N ARG A 43 -9.80 23.53 6.31
CA ARG A 43 -8.44 23.20 5.93
C ARG A 43 -7.86 22.30 7.00
N ARG A 44 -7.67 21.03 6.67
CA ARG A 44 -7.07 20.07 7.58
C ARG A 44 -5.63 20.50 7.89
N ALA A 45 -5.33 20.71 9.17
CA ALA A 45 -3.95 20.77 9.63
C ALA A 45 -3.28 19.42 9.28
N LYS A 46 -2.17 19.47 8.53
CA LYS A 46 -1.41 18.26 8.22
C LYS A 46 -0.85 17.74 9.56
N PRO A 47 -1.23 16.54 10.02
CA PRO A 47 -0.60 15.99 11.20
C PRO A 47 0.91 15.88 10.92
N GLN A 48 1.74 16.33 11.87
CA GLN A 48 3.17 16.08 11.76
C GLN A 48 3.40 14.57 11.79
N VAL A 49 4.07 14.06 10.76
CA VAL A 49 4.52 12.67 10.72
C VAL A 49 5.84 12.64 11.48
N ARG A 50 5.90 11.93 12.61
CA ARG A 50 7.17 11.67 13.29
C ARG A 50 7.99 10.70 12.42
N ALA A 51 9.15 11.14 11.97
CA ALA A 51 10.12 10.26 11.34
C ALA A 51 10.75 9.34 12.40
N LEU A 52 11.16 8.14 11.99
CA LEU A 52 11.89 7.22 12.87
C LEU A 52 13.25 7.83 13.23
N SER A 53 13.61 7.78 14.50
CA SER A 53 14.97 8.09 14.94
C SER A 53 15.92 6.94 14.61
N LEU A 54 17.24 7.17 14.69
CA LEU A 54 18.22 6.10 14.47
C LEU A 54 18.04 4.94 15.46
N ALA A 55 17.71 5.24 16.72
CA ALA A 55 17.41 4.21 17.72
C ALA A 55 16.18 3.38 17.33
N ASP A 56 15.10 4.04 16.88
CA ASP A 56 13.89 3.36 16.41
C ASP A 56 14.18 2.46 15.19
N VAL A 57 15.12 2.86 14.31
CA VAL A 57 15.54 2.06 13.15
C VAL A 57 16.37 0.84 13.57
N SER A 58 17.30 0.99 14.52
CA SER A 58 18.08 -0.14 15.03
C SER A 58 17.18 -1.18 15.69
N GLU A 59 16.27 -0.75 16.58
CA GLU A 59 15.30 -1.64 17.22
C GLU A 59 14.38 -2.32 16.20
N LEU A 60 13.96 -1.60 15.16
CA LEU A 60 13.20 -2.18 14.06
C LEU A 60 14.01 -3.29 13.37
N LEU A 61 15.26 -3.03 12.99
CA LEU A 61 16.11 -3.98 12.27
C LEU A 61 16.46 -5.22 13.09
N GLU A 62 16.59 -5.09 14.40
CA GLU A 62 16.82 -6.22 15.31
C GLU A 62 15.61 -7.17 15.37
N ASN A 63 14.39 -6.61 15.35
CA ASN A 63 13.17 -7.38 15.53
C ASN A 63 12.48 -7.79 14.21
N ILE A 64 12.87 -7.20 13.08
CA ILE A 64 12.19 -7.41 11.79
C ILE A 64 12.25 -8.85 11.29
N GLY A 65 13.33 -9.57 11.61
CA GLY A 65 13.53 -10.95 11.17
C GLY A 65 12.51 -11.94 11.73
N ALA A 66 11.94 -11.65 12.90
CA ALA A 66 10.90 -12.48 13.53
C ALA A 66 9.52 -12.27 12.90
N SER A 67 9.32 -11.21 12.12
CA SER A 67 8.05 -10.91 11.49
C SER A 67 7.87 -11.68 10.18
N GLU A 68 6.69 -12.24 9.96
CA GLU A 68 6.27 -12.79 8.66
C GLU A 68 6.46 -11.76 7.53
N ARG A 69 6.17 -10.49 7.83
CA ARG A 69 6.28 -9.36 6.89
C ARG A 69 7.67 -8.71 6.89
N GLY A 70 8.62 -9.27 7.63
CA GLY A 70 9.95 -8.70 7.83
C GLY A 70 10.68 -8.37 6.53
N ASN A 71 10.78 -9.36 5.61
CA ASN A 71 11.42 -9.15 4.32
C ASN A 71 10.71 -8.09 3.48
N ALA A 72 9.37 -8.02 3.50
CA ALA A 72 8.63 -7.00 2.77
C ALA A 72 8.93 -5.58 3.29
N VAL A 73 9.11 -5.44 4.60
CA VAL A 73 9.48 -4.15 5.24
C VAL A 73 10.93 -3.81 4.93
N LEU A 74 11.87 -4.75 5.04
CA LEU A 74 13.28 -4.54 4.65
C LEU A 74 13.41 -4.11 3.19
N PHE A 75 12.66 -4.79 2.30
CA PHE A 75 12.63 -4.44 0.89
C PHE A 75 12.05 -3.04 0.67
N SER A 76 11.02 -2.65 1.43
CA SER A 76 10.48 -1.28 1.42
C SER A 76 11.50 -0.24 1.82
N LEU A 77 12.31 -0.51 2.85
CA LEU A 77 13.36 0.39 3.33
C LEU A 77 14.48 0.52 2.30
N ALA A 78 14.85 -0.59 1.64
CA ALA A 78 15.91 -0.61 0.66
C ALA A 78 15.54 0.07 -0.68
N THR A 79 14.26 0.02 -1.07
CA THR A 79 13.80 0.48 -2.40
C THR A 79 12.95 1.75 -2.36
N GLY A 80 12.42 2.12 -1.19
CA GLY A 80 11.48 3.24 -1.05
C GLY A 80 10.11 3.01 -1.73
N MET A 81 9.80 1.77 -2.11
CA MET A 81 8.53 1.42 -2.74
C MET A 81 7.36 1.58 -1.77
N ARG A 82 6.18 1.92 -2.30
CA ARG A 82 4.98 2.04 -1.46
C ARG A 82 4.47 0.64 -1.09
N ARG A 83 3.86 0.49 0.09
CA ARG A 83 3.28 -0.77 0.57
C ARG A 83 2.43 -1.51 -0.49
N GLY A 84 1.56 -0.80 -1.20
CA GLY A 84 0.72 -1.42 -2.22
C GLY A 84 1.51 -1.88 -3.46
N GLU A 85 2.58 -1.16 -3.82
CA GLU A 85 3.50 -1.54 -4.91
C GLU A 85 4.27 -2.81 -4.54
N ILE A 86 4.72 -2.94 -3.29
CA ILE A 86 5.39 -4.14 -2.77
C ILE A 86 4.45 -5.33 -2.74
N ALA A 87 3.22 -5.15 -2.23
CA ALA A 87 2.20 -6.20 -2.21
C ALA A 87 1.77 -6.64 -3.62
N GLY A 88 1.87 -5.74 -4.61
CA GLY A 88 1.57 -6.02 -6.01
C GLY A 88 2.78 -6.49 -6.83
N LEU A 89 3.96 -6.65 -6.21
CA LEU A 89 5.18 -7.01 -6.94
C LEU A 89 5.11 -8.46 -7.41
N ARG A 90 5.22 -8.66 -8.73
CA ARG A 90 5.27 -9.98 -9.37
C ARG A 90 6.69 -10.41 -9.67
N LYS A 91 6.94 -11.73 -9.65
CA LYS A 91 8.26 -12.31 -9.98
C LYS A 91 8.75 -11.91 -11.37
N GLN A 92 7.85 -11.84 -12.36
CA GLN A 92 8.14 -11.42 -13.73
C GLN A 92 8.58 -9.95 -13.88
N SER A 93 8.33 -9.12 -12.87
CA SER A 93 8.68 -7.69 -12.87
C SER A 93 10.08 -7.43 -12.31
N ILE A 94 10.82 -8.48 -11.93
CA ILE A 94 12.16 -8.40 -11.36
C ILE A 94 13.18 -8.85 -12.41
N ASP A 95 14.07 -7.95 -12.78
CA ASP A 95 15.24 -8.28 -13.59
C ASP A 95 16.47 -8.37 -12.68
N MET A 96 16.81 -9.59 -12.27
CA MET A 96 17.97 -9.84 -11.40
C MET A 96 19.31 -9.61 -12.12
N ALA A 97 19.35 -9.73 -13.45
CA ALA A 97 20.57 -9.57 -14.23
C ALA A 97 20.94 -8.08 -14.34
N ARG A 98 19.97 -7.24 -14.67
CA ARG A 98 20.12 -5.77 -14.66
C ARG A 98 20.06 -5.19 -13.25
N GLY A 99 19.55 -5.95 -12.28
CA GLY A 99 19.40 -5.52 -10.90
C GLY A 99 18.36 -4.43 -10.74
N VAL A 100 17.24 -4.55 -11.44
CA VAL A 100 16.16 -3.55 -11.44
C VAL A 100 14.80 -4.22 -11.22
N VAL A 101 13.89 -3.48 -10.61
CA VAL A 101 12.47 -3.86 -10.46
C VAL A 101 11.59 -2.87 -11.19
N VAL A 102 10.67 -3.39 -11.98
CA VAL A 102 9.70 -2.59 -12.74
C VAL A 102 8.40 -2.50 -11.95
N VAL A 103 8.03 -1.29 -11.52
CA VAL A 103 6.81 -1.08 -10.71
C VAL A 103 5.61 -0.79 -11.61
N CYS A 104 4.81 -1.82 -11.87
CA CYS A 104 3.65 -1.74 -12.78
C CYS A 104 2.29 -1.73 -12.09
N GLU A 105 2.20 -2.27 -10.88
CA GLU A 105 0.93 -2.57 -10.23
C GLU A 105 0.97 -2.23 -8.74
N SER A 106 -0.20 -1.94 -8.17
CA SER A 106 -0.37 -1.69 -6.74
C SER A 106 -1.62 -2.41 -6.23
N ARG A 107 -1.47 -3.19 -5.17
CA ARG A 107 -2.59 -3.84 -4.47
C ARG A 107 -3.05 -2.99 -3.29
N TYR A 108 -4.35 -3.02 -3.04
CA TYR A 108 -4.95 -2.37 -1.89
C TYR A 108 -6.00 -3.28 -1.26
N GLU A 109 -6.14 -3.13 0.04
CA GLU A 109 -7.19 -3.75 0.83
C GLU A 109 -7.86 -2.66 1.67
N VAL A 110 -9.18 -2.58 1.54
CA VAL A 110 -10.09 -1.77 2.35
C VAL A 110 -11.14 -2.70 2.95
N VAL A 111 -11.81 -2.24 4.01
CA VAL A 111 -12.68 -3.06 4.89
C VAL A 111 -13.63 -4.01 4.13
N ASN A 112 -14.08 -3.67 2.92
CA ASN A 112 -14.98 -4.49 2.11
C ASN A 112 -14.50 -4.75 0.68
N GLU A 113 -13.26 -4.40 0.34
CA GLU A 113 -12.76 -4.51 -1.03
C GLU A 113 -11.27 -4.81 -1.05
N ARG A 114 -10.90 -5.89 -1.75
CA ARG A 114 -9.52 -6.15 -2.18
C ARG A 114 -9.45 -5.86 -3.66
N GLY A 115 -8.47 -5.09 -4.06
CA GLY A 115 -8.35 -4.70 -5.45
C GLY A 115 -6.91 -4.52 -5.88
N GLN A 116 -6.74 -4.51 -7.20
CA GLN A 116 -5.48 -4.18 -7.84
C GLN A 116 -5.70 -3.02 -8.80
N LYS A 117 -4.79 -2.06 -8.77
CA LYS A 117 -4.76 -0.96 -9.72
C LYS A 117 -3.41 -1.01 -10.43
N LYS A 118 -3.44 -0.87 -11.75
CA LYS A 118 -2.23 -0.48 -12.47
C LYS A 118 -1.78 0.87 -11.92
N THR A 119 -0.46 1.06 -11.78
CA THR A 119 0.03 2.43 -11.61
C THR A 119 -0.48 3.23 -12.80
N LYS A 120 -0.96 4.47 -12.56
CA LYS A 120 -1.46 5.33 -13.64
C LYS A 120 -0.44 5.28 -14.79
N SER A 121 -0.90 4.92 -16.00
CA SER A 121 -0.09 4.39 -17.13
C SER A 121 1.20 5.15 -17.47
N GLU A 122 1.34 6.41 -17.04
CA GLU A 122 2.53 7.24 -17.25
C GLU A 122 3.64 7.06 -16.18
N ARG A 123 3.55 6.08 -15.27
CA ARG A 123 4.49 5.92 -14.14
C ARG A 123 5.02 4.50 -13.93
N VAL A 124 5.16 3.72 -15.00
CA VAL A 124 6.04 2.55 -14.95
C VAL A 124 7.44 3.09 -14.68
N ARG A 125 8.01 2.77 -13.52
CA ARG A 125 9.35 3.20 -13.13
C ARG A 125 10.20 1.99 -12.80
N GLU A 126 11.46 2.06 -13.20
CA GLU A 126 12.48 1.13 -12.75
C GLU A 126 13.04 1.61 -11.41
N VAL A 127 13.25 0.68 -10.48
CA VAL A 127 13.91 0.90 -9.20
C VAL A 127 15.13 0.01 -9.15
N ALA A 128 16.31 0.61 -8.96
CA ALA A 128 17.54 -0.14 -8.81
C ALA A 128 17.54 -0.95 -7.51
N LEU A 129 17.97 -2.21 -7.61
CA LEU A 129 18.10 -3.12 -6.47
C LEU A 129 19.48 -2.96 -5.84
N SER A 130 19.52 -2.43 -4.62
CA SER A 130 20.69 -2.50 -3.74
C SER A 130 21.00 -3.95 -3.35
N THR A 131 22.22 -4.20 -2.84
CA THR A 131 22.62 -5.51 -2.33
C THR A 131 21.63 -6.04 -1.29
N LEU A 132 21.23 -5.19 -0.34
CA LEU A 132 20.23 -5.52 0.67
C LEU A 132 18.89 -5.93 0.05
N ALA A 133 18.44 -5.24 -0.99
CA ALA A 133 17.19 -5.59 -1.67
C ALA A 133 17.29 -6.96 -2.36
N ARG A 134 18.43 -7.27 -2.99
CA ARG A 134 18.66 -8.58 -3.64
C ARG A 134 18.72 -9.72 -2.63
N GLU A 135 19.45 -9.53 -1.52
CA GLU A 135 19.49 -10.51 -0.43
C GLU A 135 18.10 -10.76 0.16
N THR A 136 17.31 -9.69 0.31
CA THR A 136 15.95 -9.79 0.82
C THR A 136 15.05 -10.60 -0.12
N LEU A 137 15.20 -10.43 -1.45
CA LEU A 137 14.49 -11.23 -2.44
C LEU A 137 14.89 -12.71 -2.39
N ASP A 138 16.18 -13.02 -2.25
CA ASP A 138 16.65 -14.41 -2.11
C ASP A 138 16.08 -15.09 -0.85
N ARG A 139 16.09 -14.38 0.29
CA ARG A 139 15.47 -14.86 1.53
C ARG A 139 13.97 -15.12 1.35
N GLU A 140 13.28 -14.25 0.61
CA GLU A 140 11.85 -14.40 0.36
C GLU A 140 11.51 -15.60 -0.53
N VAL A 141 12.31 -15.83 -1.57
CA VAL A 141 12.14 -17.00 -2.45
C VAL A 141 12.32 -18.29 -1.66
N LYS A 142 13.35 -18.37 -0.82
CA LYS A 142 13.58 -19.53 0.07
C LYS A 142 12.41 -19.75 1.02
N ARG A 143 11.90 -18.67 1.62
CA ARG A 143 10.76 -18.72 2.54
C ARG A 143 9.47 -19.18 1.87
N GLN A 144 9.16 -18.67 0.68
CA GLN A 144 8.00 -19.15 -0.09
C GLN A 144 8.14 -20.63 -0.47
N GLY A 145 9.35 -21.13 -0.73
CA GLY A 145 9.59 -22.55 -0.96
C GLY A 145 9.13 -23.41 0.23
N LEU A 146 9.56 -23.01 1.44
CA LEU A 146 9.16 -23.69 2.68
C LEU A 146 7.66 -23.58 2.95
N TRP A 147 7.04 -22.43 2.68
CA TRP A 147 5.59 -22.27 2.83
C TRP A 147 4.81 -23.09 1.82
N LYS A 148 5.23 -23.12 0.57
CA LYS A 148 4.62 -23.93 -0.48
C LYS A 148 4.66 -25.41 -0.13
N GLU A 149 5.79 -25.90 0.39
CA GLU A 149 5.93 -27.27 0.85
C GLU A 149 4.98 -27.58 2.03
N LYS A 150 4.90 -26.68 3.01
CA LYS A 150 4.01 -26.83 4.17
C LYS A 150 2.52 -26.72 3.82
N ALA A 151 2.16 -25.86 2.88
CA ALA A 151 0.79 -25.60 2.49
C ALA A 151 0.23 -26.71 1.57
N GLY A 152 1.10 -27.38 0.80
CA GLY A 152 0.69 -28.43 -0.13
C GLY A 152 -0.42 -27.97 -1.07
N ASP A 153 -1.55 -28.65 -1.04
CA ASP A 153 -2.72 -28.37 -1.89
C ASP A 153 -3.43 -27.04 -1.56
N LEU A 154 -3.18 -26.47 -0.37
CA LEU A 154 -3.74 -25.17 0.02
C LEU A 154 -2.97 -23.99 -0.59
N TRP A 155 -1.85 -24.25 -1.27
CA TRP A 155 -1.03 -23.20 -1.87
C TRP A 155 -1.69 -22.60 -3.12
N VAL A 156 -1.86 -21.27 -3.11
CA VAL A 156 -2.43 -20.50 -4.22
C VAL A 156 -1.30 -19.79 -4.99
N ALA A 157 -1.08 -20.18 -6.23
CA ALA A 157 -0.04 -19.58 -7.07
C ALA A 157 -0.47 -18.20 -7.62
N GLY A 158 -0.28 -17.14 -6.84
CA GLY A 158 -0.59 -15.77 -7.26
C GLY A 158 0.52 -15.06 -8.06
N GLY A 159 1.72 -15.63 -8.13
CA GLY A 159 2.88 -15.04 -8.82
C GLY A 159 3.51 -13.82 -8.13
N HIS A 160 3.06 -13.51 -6.92
CA HIS A 160 3.57 -12.41 -6.09
C HIS A 160 4.86 -12.81 -5.38
N VAL A 161 5.71 -11.81 -5.13
CA VAL A 161 7.00 -11.99 -4.47
C VAL A 161 6.84 -12.03 -2.96
N PHE A 162 6.00 -11.16 -2.41
CA PHE A 162 5.69 -11.10 -0.98
C PHE A 162 4.28 -11.59 -0.77
N THR A 163 4.15 -12.70 -0.06
CA THR A 163 2.88 -13.42 0.17
C THR A 163 2.76 -13.80 1.64
N ASP A 164 1.61 -14.35 2.02
CA ASP A 164 1.49 -15.07 3.29
C ASP A 164 1.88 -16.55 3.09
N GLU A 165 1.67 -17.38 4.11
CA GLU A 165 1.96 -18.81 4.10
C GLU A 165 1.10 -19.62 3.11
N ARG A 166 0.09 -19.01 2.48
CA ARG A 166 -0.82 -19.66 1.52
C ARG A 166 -0.59 -19.22 0.06
N GLY A 167 0.16 -18.15 -0.17
CA GLY A 167 0.58 -17.70 -1.52
C GLY A 167 -0.21 -16.54 -2.12
#